data_AF-A0A9W6DBQ0-F1
#
_entry.id   AF-A0A9W6DBQ0-F1
#
_cell.length_a   1.000
_cell.length_b   1.000
_cell.length_c   1.000
_cell.angle_alpha   90.00
_cell.angle_beta   90.00
_cell.angle_gamma   90.00
#
_symmetry.space_group_name_H-M   'P 1'
#
loop_
_entity.id
_entity.type
_entity.pdbx_description
1 polymer ?
#
loop_
_entity_poly.entity_id
_entity_poly.type
_entity_poly.pdbx_seq_one_letter_code
_entity_poly.pdbx_strand_id
1 'polypeptide(L)'
;MLATPIINPVVLMSTYYAFNHRISILFIRSIAGIVAAIAIGSIISILERNNSDLLREDIYDDSDDLCGCGESHTASKNKSKLSSLLDNVITEFFDISKFLIFGAILSAVFQVLVSRDSINVLARNPYISVLAMIGLAFILSICSEADAFIGSTFVGQFTTGSIIAFLIFGPMLDIKNTLMLVGGFKRKYVITLIICIVIICFILGSLVNFMEVMKVI
;
A
#
# COMPACT_ATOMS: atom_id res chain seq x y z
N MET A 1 6.78 7.10 3.25
CA MET A 1 6.27 5.96 2.48
C MET A 1 4.76 5.75 2.65
N LEU A 2 4.25 5.68 3.88
CA LEU A 2 2.83 5.32 4.13
C LEU A 2 1.80 6.42 3.80
N ALA A 3 2.12 7.70 3.99
CA ALA A 3 1.17 8.81 3.76
C ALA A 3 1.08 9.29 2.30
N THR A 4 2.17 9.14 1.54
CA THR A 4 2.33 9.69 0.18
C THR A 4 1.30 9.17 -0.83
N PRO A 5 1.01 7.85 -0.92
CA PRO A 5 0.00 7.35 -1.86
C PRO A 5 -1.44 7.71 -1.44
N ILE A 6 -1.71 7.93 -0.15
CA ILE A 6 -3.07 8.19 0.36
C ILE A 6 -3.53 9.62 0.05
N ILE A 7 -2.63 10.60 0.14
CA ILE A 7 -2.94 12.03 -0.08
C ILE A 7 -2.70 12.42 -1.55
N ASN A 8 -2.34 11.47 -2.40
CA ASN A 8 -2.10 11.74 -3.82
C ASN A 8 -3.38 12.32 -4.47
N PRO A 9 -3.31 13.49 -5.13
CA PRO A 9 -4.47 14.11 -5.76
C PRO A 9 -5.16 13.19 -6.78
N VAL A 10 -4.40 12.32 -7.46
CA VAL A 10 -4.95 11.35 -8.41
C VAL A 10 -5.82 10.30 -7.69
N VAL A 11 -5.38 9.84 -6.52
CA VAL A 11 -6.09 8.86 -5.68
C VAL A 11 -7.34 9.47 -5.04
N LEU A 12 -7.26 10.73 -4.61
CA LEU A 12 -8.43 11.45 -4.10
C LEU A 12 -9.48 11.63 -5.19
N MET A 13 -9.06 11.98 -6.41
CA MET A 13 -9.97 12.13 -7.54
C MET A 13 -10.59 10.78 -7.95
N SER A 14 -9.80 9.69 -7.98
CA SER A 14 -10.33 8.35 -8.29
C SER A 14 -11.33 7.89 -7.24
N THR A 15 -11.06 8.15 -5.95
CA THR A 15 -11.99 7.85 -4.85
C THR A 15 -13.28 8.64 -4.97
N TYR A 16 -13.22 9.92 -5.35
CA TYR A 16 -14.41 10.74 -5.57
C TYR A 16 -15.32 10.19 -6.69
N TYR A 17 -14.72 9.82 -7.83
CA TYR A 17 -15.47 9.27 -8.95
C TYR A 17 -15.99 7.86 -8.68
N ALA A 18 -15.18 6.98 -8.09
CA ALA A 18 -15.54 5.58 -7.85
C ALA A 18 -16.72 5.42 -6.88
N PHE A 19 -16.87 6.33 -5.90
CA PHE A 19 -17.93 6.27 -4.89
C PHE A 19 -19.15 7.14 -5.21
N ASN A 20 -19.41 7.41 -6.51
CA ASN A 20 -20.56 8.19 -6.97
C ASN A 20 -20.66 9.58 -6.31
N HIS A 21 -19.56 10.33 -6.27
CA HIS A 21 -19.51 11.70 -5.71
C HIS A 21 -19.77 11.77 -4.19
N ARG A 22 -19.62 10.66 -3.45
CA ARG A 22 -19.71 10.65 -1.98
C ARG A 22 -18.43 11.17 -1.33
N ILE A 23 -18.44 12.47 -1.04
CA ILE A 23 -17.31 13.19 -0.42
C ILE A 23 -16.96 12.64 0.98
N SER A 24 -17.93 12.08 1.71
CA SER A 24 -17.69 11.50 3.05
C SER A 24 -16.61 10.41 3.04
N ILE A 25 -16.60 9.53 2.03
CA ILE A 25 -15.63 8.43 1.93
C ILE A 25 -14.23 8.97 1.64
N LEU A 26 -14.13 10.02 0.83
CA LEU A 26 -12.87 10.70 0.55
C LEU A 26 -12.25 11.29 1.81
N PHE A 27 -13.03 12.04 2.62
CA PHE A 27 -12.52 12.61 3.86
C PHE A 27 -12.15 11.55 4.89
N ILE A 28 -12.99 10.53 5.07
CA ILE A 28 -12.71 9.43 6.00
C ILE A 28 -11.42 8.72 5.59
N ARG A 29 -11.25 8.36 4.31
CA ARG A 29 -10.02 7.74 3.79
C ARG A 29 -8.79 8.60 4.08
N SER A 30 -8.89 9.90 3.79
CA SER A 30 -7.75 10.83 3.90
C SER A 30 -7.33 11.03 5.36
N ILE A 31 -8.30 11.32 6.24
CA ILE A 31 -8.04 11.55 7.66
C ILE A 31 -7.56 10.26 8.33
N ALA A 32 -8.26 9.15 8.12
CA ALA A 32 -7.90 7.88 8.73
C ALA A 32 -6.52 7.39 8.23
N GLY A 33 -6.18 7.62 6.96
CA GLY A 33 -4.85 7.28 6.44
C GLY A 33 -3.73 8.17 7.01
N ILE A 34 -3.97 9.46 7.23
CA ILE A 34 -3.01 10.34 7.94
C ILE A 34 -2.80 9.85 9.37
N VAL A 35 -3.90 9.61 10.11
CA VAL A 35 -3.86 9.11 11.48
C VAL A 35 -3.11 7.79 11.56
N ALA A 36 -3.39 6.86 10.64
CA ALA A 36 -2.69 5.59 10.54
C ALA A 36 -1.19 5.79 10.31
N ALA A 37 -0.79 6.63 9.35
CA ALA A 37 0.62 6.85 9.05
C ALA A 37 1.39 7.43 10.25
N ILE A 38 0.78 8.36 10.98
CA ILE A 38 1.36 8.92 12.21
C ILE A 38 1.47 7.82 13.28
N ALA A 39 0.38 7.08 13.53
CA ALA A 39 0.37 6.03 14.55
C ALA A 39 1.40 4.93 14.26
N ILE A 40 1.45 4.42 13.02
CA ILE A 40 2.41 3.39 12.60
C ILE A 40 3.84 3.92 12.73
N GLY A 41 4.10 5.14 12.25
CA GLY A 41 5.42 5.77 12.35
C GLY A 41 5.88 5.94 13.79
N SER A 42 4.99 6.39 14.67
CA SER A 42 5.28 6.54 16.11
C SER A 42 5.52 5.20 16.79
N ILE A 43 4.69 4.18 16.54
CA ILE A 43 4.83 2.84 17.14
C ILE A 43 6.16 2.21 16.73
N ILE A 44 6.48 2.24 15.44
CA ILE A 44 7.73 1.69 14.92
C ILE A 44 8.94 2.47 15.45
N SER A 45 8.85 3.80 15.51
CA SER A 45 9.92 4.64 16.08
C SER A 45 10.22 4.31 17.54
N ILE A 46 9.20 3.93 18.32
CA ILE A 46 9.37 3.52 19.72
C ILE A 46 9.93 2.09 19.80
N LEU A 47 9.40 1.15 19.02
CA LEU A 47 9.81 -0.26 19.05
C LEU A 47 11.26 -0.47 18.59
N GLU A 48 11.71 0.32 17.62
CA GLU A 48 13.03 0.16 17.01
C GLU A 48 14.06 1.20 17.41
N ARG A 49 13.73 2.05 18.40
CA ARG A 49 14.65 3.06 18.94
C ARG A 49 16.00 2.50 19.42
N ASN A 50 16.08 1.19 19.67
CA ASN A 50 17.27 0.51 20.19
C ASN A 50 18.00 -0.37 19.16
N ASN A 51 17.49 -0.50 17.92
CA ASN A 51 18.10 -1.32 16.87
C ASN A 51 18.67 -0.40 15.79
N SER A 52 19.98 -0.11 15.85
CA SER A 52 20.67 0.76 14.88
C SER A 52 20.82 0.16 13.48
N ASP A 53 20.59 -1.15 13.31
CA ASP A 53 20.85 -1.87 12.07
C ASP A 53 19.53 -2.38 11.46
N LEU A 54 18.76 -1.48 10.85
CA LEU A 54 17.44 -1.81 10.26
C LEU A 54 17.54 -2.28 8.81
N LEU A 55 18.54 -1.77 8.10
CA LEU A 55 18.88 -2.15 6.74
C LEU A 55 19.68 -3.46 6.75
N ARG A 56 19.51 -4.25 5.70
CA ARG A 56 20.32 -5.44 5.47
C ARG A 56 21.63 -5.02 4.79
N GLU A 57 22.77 -5.22 5.45
CA GLU A 57 24.10 -4.87 4.92
C GLU A 57 24.52 -5.72 3.70
N ASP A 58 23.86 -6.85 3.45
CA ASP A 58 24.31 -7.87 2.49
C ASP A 58 24.06 -7.57 0.98
N ILE A 59 23.71 -6.34 0.57
CA ILE A 59 23.39 -6.00 -0.85
C ILE A 59 24.18 -4.78 -1.37
N TYR A 60 25.28 -4.40 -0.73
CA TYR A 60 26.24 -3.46 -1.33
C TYR A 60 27.65 -3.95 -1.05
N ASP A 61 28.07 -4.98 -1.79
CA ASP A 61 29.48 -5.24 -2.00
C ASP A 61 29.82 -4.78 -3.42
N ASP A 62 30.65 -3.74 -3.47
CA ASP A 62 31.41 -3.21 -4.60
C ASP A 62 30.64 -2.57 -5.77
N SER A 63 30.40 -1.25 -5.67
CA SER A 63 30.94 -0.27 -6.64
C SER A 63 30.65 1.17 -6.20
N ASP A 64 31.72 1.78 -5.69
CA ASP A 64 32.10 3.19 -5.74
C ASP A 64 31.16 4.28 -5.17
N ASP A 65 31.73 4.98 -4.20
CA ASP A 65 31.50 6.38 -3.86
C ASP A 65 30.92 7.21 -5.02
N LEU A 66 29.65 7.58 -4.93
CA LEU A 66 29.15 8.74 -5.67
C LEU A 66 28.21 9.59 -4.81
N CYS A 67 28.84 10.18 -3.79
CA CYS A 67 28.42 11.47 -3.29
C CYS A 67 28.23 12.42 -4.50
N GLY A 68 26.99 12.86 -4.72
CA GLY A 68 26.65 13.82 -5.77
C GLY A 68 27.36 15.15 -5.51
N CYS A 69 28.52 15.33 -6.12
CA CYS A 69 29.24 16.58 -6.43
C CYS A 69 30.62 16.20 -6.99
N GLY A 70 30.68 15.74 -8.24
CA GLY A 70 31.94 15.36 -8.89
C GLY A 70 31.94 15.75 -10.36
N GLU A 71 32.43 16.95 -10.66
CA GLU A 71 32.89 17.31 -11.99
C GLU A 71 33.96 16.29 -12.44
N SER A 72 33.66 15.49 -13.44
CA SER A 72 34.69 14.85 -14.26
C SER A 72 34.26 14.85 -15.72
N HIS A 73 34.83 15.83 -16.43
CA HIS A 73 34.84 15.89 -17.88
C HIS A 73 35.49 14.63 -18.44
N THR A 74 34.71 13.76 -19.09
CA THR A 74 35.20 13.00 -20.25
C THR A 74 34.16 13.05 -21.36
N ALA A 75 34.68 13.17 -22.58
CA ALA A 75 34.01 13.73 -23.73
C ALA A 75 32.85 12.89 -24.26
N SER A 76 31.79 13.61 -24.67
CA SER A 76 31.05 13.40 -25.91
C SER A 76 30.67 11.95 -26.27
N LYS A 77 29.46 11.56 -25.86
CA LYS A 77 28.48 11.05 -26.83
C LYS A 77 27.20 11.83 -26.66
N ASN A 78 26.80 12.48 -27.74
CA ASN A 78 25.57 13.25 -27.90
C ASN A 78 24.33 12.32 -27.85
N LYS A 79 24.16 11.55 -26.77
CA LYS A 79 22.85 11.00 -26.41
C LYS A 79 22.10 12.16 -25.78
N SER A 80 20.93 12.48 -26.32
CA SER A 80 20.06 13.50 -25.75
C SER A 80 19.86 13.18 -24.25
N LYS A 81 19.83 14.20 -23.38
CA LYS A 81 19.49 13.99 -21.95
C LYS A 81 18.23 13.13 -21.79
N LEU A 82 17.30 13.24 -22.73
CA LEU A 82 16.11 12.41 -22.82
C LEU A 82 16.43 10.91 -23.01
N SER A 83 17.37 10.54 -23.88
CA SER A 83 17.79 9.14 -24.07
C SER A 83 18.39 8.55 -22.79
N SER A 84 19.24 9.30 -22.08
CA SER A 84 19.83 8.81 -20.82
C SER A 84 18.79 8.69 -19.70
N LEU A 85 17.82 9.61 -19.64
CA LEU A 85 16.70 9.50 -18.70
C LEU A 85 15.79 8.30 -19.01
N LEU A 86 15.49 8.06 -20.29
CA LEU A 86 14.69 6.91 -20.70
C LEU A 86 15.40 5.59 -20.43
N ASP A 87 16.70 5.50 -20.71
CA ASP A 87 17.49 4.29 -20.44
C ASP A 87 17.49 3.95 -18.93
N ASN A 88 17.60 4.95 -18.06
CA ASN A 88 17.53 4.76 -16.61
C ASN A 88 16.13 4.30 -16.15
N VAL A 89 15.07 4.97 -16.61
CA VAL A 89 13.69 4.61 -16.25
C VAL A 89 13.34 3.21 -16.74
N ILE A 90 13.78 2.83 -17.94
CA ILE A 90 13.54 1.49 -18.50
C ILE A 90 14.24 0.43 -17.65
N THR A 91 15.48 0.66 -17.24
CA THR A 91 16.25 -0.29 -16.44
C THR A 91 15.60 -0.50 -15.07
N GLU A 92 15.22 0.58 -14.37
CA GLU A 92 14.48 0.50 -13.12
C GLU A 92 13.12 -0.18 -13.29
N PHE A 93 12.39 0.14 -14.37
CA PHE A 93 11.11 -0.47 -14.65
C PHE A 93 11.24 -1.98 -14.87
N PHE A 94 12.26 -2.44 -15.59
CA PHE A 94 12.48 -3.86 -15.84
C PHE A 94 12.83 -4.64 -14.58
N ASP A 95 13.62 -4.06 -13.68
CA ASP A 95 13.94 -4.72 -12.40
C ASP A 95 12.70 -4.85 -11.50
N ILE A 96 11.85 -3.83 -11.51
CA ILE A 96 10.58 -3.84 -10.77
C ILE A 96 9.52 -4.74 -11.44
N SER A 97 9.54 -4.85 -12.77
CA SER A 97 8.53 -5.57 -13.56
C SER A 97 8.44 -7.06 -13.24
N LYS A 98 9.57 -7.70 -12.93
CA LYS A 98 9.64 -9.14 -12.59
C LYS A 98 8.78 -9.45 -11.36
N PHE A 99 8.86 -8.59 -10.35
CA PHE A 99 8.05 -8.71 -9.13
C PHE A 99 6.58 -8.34 -9.39
N LEU A 100 6.31 -7.36 -10.25
CA LEU A 100 4.94 -6.96 -10.64
C LEU A 100 4.21 -8.07 -11.38
N ILE A 101 4.85 -8.71 -12.36
CA ILE A 101 4.25 -9.78 -13.16
C ILE A 101 3.91 -10.97 -12.26
N PHE A 102 4.82 -11.37 -11.37
CA PHE A 102 4.58 -12.46 -10.44
C PHE A 102 3.42 -12.14 -9.47
N GLY A 103 3.38 -10.92 -8.91
CA GLY A 103 2.29 -10.48 -8.04
C GLY A 103 0.93 -10.42 -8.75
N ALA A 104 0.90 -9.94 -10.00
CA ALA A 104 -0.32 -9.86 -10.80
C ALA A 104 -0.90 -11.25 -11.14
N ILE A 105 -0.04 -12.22 -11.48
CA ILE A 105 -0.47 -13.60 -11.72
C ILE A 105 -1.05 -14.21 -10.45
N LEU A 106 -0.38 -14.05 -9.31
CA LEU A 106 -0.84 -14.57 -8.02
C LEU A 106 -2.20 -13.95 -7.61
N SER A 107 -2.35 -12.64 -7.79
CA SER A 107 -3.60 -11.90 -7.55
C SER A 107 -4.74 -12.39 -8.45
N ALA A 108 -4.50 -12.56 -9.75
CA ALA A 108 -5.49 -13.06 -10.70
C ALA A 108 -5.96 -14.48 -10.37
N VAL A 109 -5.03 -15.38 -10.00
CA VAL A 109 -5.37 -16.74 -9.56
C VAL A 109 -6.26 -16.70 -8.31
N PHE A 110 -5.94 -15.88 -7.32
CA PHE A 110 -6.75 -15.74 -6.13
C PHE A 110 -8.16 -15.18 -6.43
N GLN A 111 -8.26 -14.17 -7.29
CA GLN A 111 -9.55 -13.61 -7.71
C GLN A 111 -10.45 -14.63 -8.42
N VAL A 112 -9.86 -15.56 -9.18
CA VAL A 112 -10.59 -16.63 -9.86
C VAL A 112 -10.98 -17.76 -8.90
N LEU A 113 -10.12 -18.10 -7.93
CA LEU A 113 -10.36 -19.20 -6.99
C LEU A 113 -11.30 -18.84 -5.84
N VAL A 114 -11.38 -17.57 -5.42
CA VAL A 114 -12.25 -17.12 -4.33
C VAL A 114 -13.67 -16.92 -4.84
N SER A 115 -14.54 -17.89 -4.57
CA SER A 115 -15.97 -17.81 -4.90
C SER A 115 -16.71 -16.81 -4.00
N ARG A 116 -17.62 -16.04 -4.62
CA ARG A 116 -18.42 -14.97 -3.97
C ARG A 116 -19.41 -15.51 -2.93
N ASP A 117 -19.78 -16.78 -2.99
CA ASP A 117 -20.78 -17.39 -2.09
C ASP A 117 -20.27 -17.60 -0.65
N SER A 118 -18.97 -17.84 -0.47
CA SER A 118 -18.35 -17.97 0.86
C SER A 118 -18.32 -16.64 1.63
N ILE A 119 -18.50 -15.52 0.93
CA ILE A 119 -18.39 -14.16 1.47
C ILE A 119 -19.69 -13.70 2.14
N ASN A 120 -20.85 -14.20 1.73
CA ASN A 120 -22.16 -13.75 2.23
C ASN A 120 -22.42 -14.08 3.71
N VAL A 121 -21.84 -15.16 4.23
CA VAL A 121 -21.89 -15.50 5.67
C VAL A 121 -20.90 -14.64 6.47
N LEU A 122 -19.79 -14.25 5.84
CA LEU A 122 -18.72 -13.46 6.43
C LEU A 122 -19.09 -11.97 6.57
N ALA A 123 -19.86 -11.45 5.61
CA ALA A 123 -20.23 -10.05 5.49
C ALA A 123 -21.11 -9.52 6.65
N ARG A 124 -21.81 -10.40 7.37
CA ARG A 124 -22.72 -10.01 8.47
C ARG A 124 -22.01 -9.59 9.74
N ASN A 125 -20.77 -10.03 9.98
CA ASN A 125 -20.02 -9.66 11.16
C ASN A 125 -19.03 -8.53 10.83
N PRO A 126 -19.19 -7.33 11.42
CA PRO A 126 -18.35 -6.18 11.10
C PRO A 126 -16.85 -6.43 11.18
N TYR A 127 -16.42 -7.17 12.19
CA TYR A 127 -15.02 -7.43 12.44
C TYR A 127 -14.43 -8.39 11.40
N ILE A 128 -15.20 -9.41 11.03
CA ILE A 128 -14.75 -10.40 10.06
C ILE A 128 -14.74 -9.80 8.64
N SER A 129 -15.71 -8.93 8.33
CA SER A 129 -15.72 -8.11 7.12
C SER A 129 -14.47 -7.26 6.97
N VAL A 130 -14.04 -6.57 8.04
CA VAL A 130 -12.82 -5.75 8.03
C VAL A 130 -11.58 -6.62 7.76
N LEU A 131 -11.45 -7.74 8.46
CA LEU A 131 -10.30 -8.63 8.27
C LEU A 131 -10.26 -9.25 6.86
N ALA A 132 -11.42 -9.65 6.33
CA ALA A 132 -11.56 -10.17 4.98
C ALA A 132 -11.14 -9.14 3.93
N MET A 133 -11.57 -7.88 4.09
CA MET A 133 -11.24 -6.80 3.17
C MET A 133 -9.77 -6.39 3.24
N ILE A 134 -9.14 -6.44 4.41
CA ILE A 134 -7.68 -6.26 4.55
C ILE A 134 -6.92 -7.37 3.81
N GLY A 135 -7.33 -8.63 4.00
CA GLY A 135 -6.72 -9.76 3.29
C GLY A 135 -6.88 -9.67 1.78
N LEU A 136 -8.07 -9.26 1.33
CA LEU A 136 -8.36 -9.02 -0.08
C LEU A 136 -7.49 -7.89 -0.62
N ALA A 137 -7.35 -6.76 0.08
CA ALA A 137 -6.44 -5.67 -0.32
C ALA A 137 -5.00 -6.16 -0.54
N PHE A 138 -4.47 -6.94 0.41
CA PHE A 138 -3.13 -7.49 0.32
C PHE A 138 -2.94 -8.37 -0.92
N ILE A 139 -3.88 -9.28 -1.15
CA ILE A 139 -3.76 -10.27 -2.21
C ILE A 139 -3.99 -9.62 -3.57
N LEU A 140 -4.94 -8.68 -3.66
CA LEU A 140 -5.21 -8.01 -4.92
C LEU A 140 -4.02 -7.18 -5.38
N SER A 141 -3.22 -6.62 -4.46
CA SER A 141 -1.98 -5.88 -4.74
C SER A 141 -2.18 -4.82 -5.84
N ILE A 142 -3.29 -4.09 -5.76
CA ILE A 142 -3.70 -3.10 -6.74
C ILE A 142 -3.06 -1.76 -6.39
N CYS A 143 -2.70 -0.97 -7.41
CA CYS A 143 -2.21 0.39 -7.24
C CYS A 143 -3.25 1.29 -6.54
N SER A 144 -2.78 2.28 -5.80
CA SER A 144 -3.58 3.20 -4.97
C SER A 144 -4.73 3.92 -5.71
N GLU A 145 -4.68 4.05 -7.04
CA GLU A 145 -5.75 4.64 -7.83
C GLU A 145 -6.85 3.65 -8.23
N ALA A 146 -6.48 2.40 -8.49
CA ALA A 146 -7.38 1.35 -8.95
C ALA A 146 -8.08 0.62 -7.79
N ASP A 147 -7.54 0.72 -6.57
CA ASP A 147 -8.19 0.21 -5.36
C ASP A 147 -9.59 0.81 -5.16
N ALA A 148 -9.78 2.10 -5.43
CA ALA A 148 -11.03 2.82 -5.21
C ALA A 148 -12.18 2.25 -6.05
N PHE A 149 -11.88 1.91 -7.31
CA PHE A 149 -12.85 1.32 -8.23
C PHE A 149 -13.26 -0.09 -7.82
N ILE A 150 -12.31 -0.90 -7.33
CA ILE A 150 -12.62 -2.24 -6.82
C ILE A 150 -13.39 -2.14 -5.51
N GLY A 151 -12.96 -1.27 -4.60
CA GLY A 151 -13.61 -0.99 -3.31
C GLY A 151 -15.07 -0.57 -3.46
N SER A 152 -15.39 0.24 -4.48
CA SER A 152 -16.78 0.69 -4.70
C SER A 152 -17.72 -0.45 -5.12
N THR A 153 -17.22 -1.52 -5.75
CA THR A 153 -18.03 -2.71 -6.09
C THR A 153 -18.52 -3.49 -4.87
N PHE A 154 -17.87 -3.29 -3.72
CA PHE A 154 -18.23 -3.93 -2.45
C PHE A 154 -19.25 -3.12 -1.63
N VAL A 155 -19.57 -1.90 -2.07
CA VAL A 155 -20.59 -1.07 -1.42
C VAL A 155 -21.94 -1.78 -1.48
N GLY A 156 -22.58 -1.93 -0.32
CA GLY A 156 -23.85 -2.65 -0.17
C GLY A 156 -23.71 -4.15 0.06
N GLN A 157 -22.51 -4.72 -0.12
CA GLN A 157 -22.20 -6.12 0.23
C GLN A 157 -21.42 -6.19 1.54
N PHE A 158 -20.50 -5.24 1.75
CA PHE A 158 -19.66 -5.14 2.94
C PHE A 158 -19.93 -3.84 3.71
N THR A 159 -19.48 -3.79 4.97
CA THR A 159 -19.64 -2.59 5.80
C THR A 159 -18.73 -1.46 5.32
N THR A 160 -19.15 -0.19 5.48
CA THR A 160 -18.34 0.96 5.04
C THR A 160 -16.98 0.95 5.72
N GLY A 161 -16.92 0.60 7.01
CA GLY A 161 -15.66 0.46 7.74
C GLY A 161 -14.67 -0.56 7.13
N SER A 162 -15.17 -1.69 6.61
CA SER A 162 -14.32 -2.69 5.95
C SER A 162 -13.80 -2.24 4.58
N ILE A 163 -14.61 -1.48 3.83
CA ILE A 163 -14.20 -0.87 2.55
C ILE A 163 -13.13 0.19 2.81
N ILE A 164 -13.31 1.04 3.83
CA ILE A 164 -12.31 2.04 4.23
C ILE A 164 -11.00 1.36 4.65
N ALA A 165 -11.07 0.27 5.43
CA ALA A 165 -9.88 -0.49 5.80
C ALA A 165 -9.12 -1.02 4.57
N PHE A 166 -9.84 -1.52 3.56
CA PHE A 166 -9.24 -1.93 2.28
C PHE A 166 -8.55 -0.75 1.55
N LEU A 167 -9.19 0.41 1.48
CA LEU A 167 -8.65 1.60 0.80
C LEU A 167 -7.45 2.25 1.52
N ILE A 168 -7.33 2.05 2.83
CA ILE A 168 -6.18 2.51 3.62
C ILE A 168 -5.04 1.48 3.55
N PHE A 169 -5.37 0.19 3.66
CA PHE A 169 -4.40 -0.88 3.69
C PHE A 169 -3.69 -1.08 2.34
N GLY A 170 -4.45 -1.09 1.24
CA GLY A 170 -3.92 -1.30 -0.11
C GLY A 170 -2.68 -0.46 -0.47
N PRO A 171 -2.71 0.88 -0.30
CA PRO A 171 -1.55 1.72 -0.58
C PRO A 171 -0.41 1.60 0.45
N MET A 172 -0.65 1.00 1.62
CA MET A 172 0.38 0.80 2.65
C MET A 172 1.15 -0.50 2.46
N LEU A 173 0.46 -1.58 2.10
CA LEU A 173 1.03 -2.92 1.93
C LEU A 173 0.35 -3.67 0.79
N ASP A 174 1.18 -4.11 -0.14
CA ASP A 174 0.86 -5.10 -1.15
C ASP A 174 1.96 -6.19 -1.15
N ILE A 175 1.74 -7.26 -1.91
CA ILE A 175 2.71 -8.37 -2.03
C ILE A 175 4.05 -7.83 -2.55
N LYS A 176 4.02 -6.88 -3.49
CA LYS A 176 5.21 -6.33 -4.13
C LYS A 176 6.06 -5.48 -3.19
N ASN A 177 5.46 -4.50 -2.52
CA ASN A 177 6.08 -3.67 -1.48
C ASN A 177 6.59 -4.57 -0.36
N THR A 178 5.85 -5.62 0.00
CA THR A 178 6.31 -6.59 1.00
C THR A 178 7.57 -7.32 0.54
N LEU A 179 7.62 -7.81 -0.70
CA LEU A 179 8.82 -8.43 -1.26
C LEU A 179 10.00 -7.45 -1.32
N MET A 180 9.75 -6.21 -1.71
CA MET A 180 10.76 -5.14 -1.74
C MET A 180 11.30 -4.84 -0.33
N LEU A 181 10.42 -4.74 0.67
CA LEU A 181 10.79 -4.52 2.07
C LEU A 181 11.60 -5.68 2.64
N VAL A 182 11.23 -6.93 2.33
CA VAL A 182 12.01 -8.13 2.72
C VAL A 182 13.38 -8.17 2.05
N GLY A 183 13.52 -7.59 0.85
CA GLY A 183 14.79 -7.46 0.15
C GLY A 183 15.73 -6.44 0.79
N GLY A 184 15.22 -5.28 1.20
CA GLY A 184 16.03 -4.17 1.74
C GLY A 184 16.20 -4.11 3.26
N PHE A 185 15.29 -4.72 4.03
CA PHE A 185 15.28 -4.64 5.49
C PHE A 185 15.37 -6.02 6.15
N LYS A 186 15.76 -6.05 7.43
CA LYS A 186 15.76 -7.29 8.22
C LYS A 186 14.34 -7.85 8.33
N ARG A 187 14.18 -9.19 8.16
CA ARG A 187 12.87 -9.87 8.23
C ARG A 187 12.07 -9.52 9.51
N LYS A 188 12.74 -9.34 10.64
CA LYS A 188 12.09 -8.96 11.91
C LYS A 188 11.40 -7.59 11.81
N TYR A 189 12.04 -6.61 11.18
CA TYR A 189 11.45 -5.29 10.95
C TYR A 189 10.20 -5.39 10.09
N VAL A 190 10.32 -6.08 8.94
CA VAL A 190 9.22 -6.18 7.96
C VAL A 190 8.00 -6.86 8.57
N ILE A 191 8.19 -7.96 9.32
CA ILE A 191 7.08 -8.64 10.01
C ILE A 191 6.44 -7.73 11.05
N THR A 192 7.23 -7.01 11.84
CA THR A 192 6.73 -6.06 12.85
C THR A 192 5.90 -4.94 12.22
N LEU A 193 6.39 -4.40 11.10
CA LEU A 193 5.71 -3.38 10.32
C LEU A 193 4.39 -3.88 9.73
N ILE A 194 4.35 -5.09 9.16
CA ILE A 194 3.12 -5.70 8.65
C ILE A 194 2.08 -5.87 9.76
N ILE A 195 2.49 -6.42 10.91
CA ILE A 195 1.59 -6.60 12.05
C ILE A 195 1.04 -5.27 12.53
N CYS A 196 1.87 -4.23 12.65
CA CYS A 196 1.41 -2.90 13.05
C CYS A 196 0.38 -2.33 12.07
N ILE A 197 0.63 -2.43 10.77
CA ILE A 197 -0.27 -1.91 9.74
C ILE A 197 -1.61 -2.65 9.77
N VAL A 198 -1.60 -3.99 9.87
CA VAL A 198 -2.83 -4.79 9.96
C VAL A 198 -3.65 -4.39 11.20
N ILE A 199 -3.02 -4.27 12.37
CA ILE A 199 -3.70 -3.90 13.62
C ILE A 199 -4.32 -2.50 13.51
N ILE A 200 -3.56 -1.52 13.03
CA ILE A 200 -4.05 -0.14 12.92
C ILE A 200 -5.20 -0.04 11.91
N CYS A 201 -5.09 -0.69 10.74
CA CYS A 201 -6.16 -0.71 9.75
C CYS A 201 -7.42 -1.42 10.28
N PHE A 202 -7.25 -2.49 11.06
CA PHE A 202 -8.36 -3.19 11.69
C PHE A 202 -9.09 -2.32 12.73
N ILE A 203 -8.34 -1.60 13.58
CA ILE A 203 -8.90 -0.68 14.57
C ILE A 203 -9.66 0.45 13.87
N LEU A 204 -9.07 1.08 12.86
CA LEU A 204 -9.70 2.18 12.13
C LEU A 204 -10.95 1.72 11.38
N GLY A 205 -10.91 0.58 10.69
CA GLY A 205 -12.07 0.01 10.02
C GLY A 205 -13.21 -0.32 10.99
N SER A 206 -12.88 -0.90 12.14
CA SER A 206 -13.85 -1.21 13.20
C SER A 206 -14.44 0.05 13.82
N LEU A 207 -13.64 1.09 14.01
CA LEU A 207 -14.07 2.38 14.56
C LEU A 207 -15.03 3.09 13.59
N VAL A 208 -14.73 3.12 12.30
CA VAL A 208 -15.64 3.66 11.28
C VAL A 208 -16.95 2.90 11.27
N ASN A 209 -16.91 1.56 11.35
CA ASN A 209 -18.12 0.76 11.43
C ASN A 209 -18.94 1.07 12.71
N PHE A 210 -18.27 1.30 13.84
CA PHE A 210 -18.95 1.71 15.08
C PHE A 210 -19.60 3.10 14.94
N MET A 211 -18.93 4.06 14.31
CA MET A 211 -19.50 5.39 14.04
C MET A 211 -20.74 5.34 13.13
N GLU A 212 -20.72 4.47 12.12
CA GLU A 212 -21.85 4.22 11.22
C GLU A 212 -23.05 3.62 11.97
N VAL A 213 -22.82 2.66 12.87
CA VAL A 213 -23.88 2.09 13.73
C VAL A 213 -24.50 3.15 14.66
N MET A 214 -23.71 4.10 15.14
CA MET A 214 -24.21 5.22 15.96
C MET A 214 -24.88 6.35 15.16
N LYS A 215 -25.01 6.22 13.82
CA LYS A 215 -25.54 7.26 12.90
C LYS A 215 -24.81 8.60 13.00
N VAL A 216 -23.53 8.59 13.37
CA VAL A 216 -22.70 9.80 13.41
C VAL A 216 -22.25 10.22 12.00
N ILE A 217 -22.36 9.29 11.04
CA ILE A 217 -22.02 9.42 9.62
C ILE A 217 -23.05 8.61 8.83
#